data_AF-A0A517N2S0-F1
#
_entry.id   AF-A0A517N2S0-F1
#
_cell.length_a   1.000
_cell.length_b   1.000
_cell.length_c   1.000
_cell.angle_alpha   90.00
_cell.angle_beta   90.00
_cell.angle_gamma   90.00
#
_symmetry.space_group_name_H-M   'P 1'
#
loop_
_entity.id
_entity.type
_entity.pdbx_description
1 polymer ?
#
loop_
_entity_poly.entity_id
_entity_poly.type
_entity_poly.pdbx_seq_one_letter_code
_entity_poly.pdbx_strand_id
1 'polypeptide(L)'
;MKSFHSRRTFLQTGLAAGTALALPSRSLLAASANEQINVGLIGCGGRGEHLVSRCSRVPGMKVVGLCDPDSERTGKLGEKYTSATKYTDLRKMLESKDLDAVVVATCNHWHGLAAILAMQAGKHVYVEKPLSQTQWEGRQVVNAAHKFNRICQIGTQQRTDPMQAEIKKFLHEEKKIGEIRWVQVNRYGKRASIGKRDTPLAPPKSVDYDLWLGPAQNVPMYRENFHYDWHWVWNTGSGEMGNWGVHIVDDVRNNVFRDEVKMPSQFIAAGGRFGWHDAGNTPNLHFAALNAGGIPVTIGICNLEMDEAIRESAGMNGPTSGYVVHCEGGRFEGQRGHATAFDAEGQVIAKFGGRGGEAKGNHQQNFADAIRANDPLLLNAPIQEGYYSTGWCNLANVGAQVAQQSEKTKIEDAVSTLDTPELGQVFQGLQRVCEQHGGATSDFQLGPMLDFDTSVEQFTGETAELANSFLRDDNYRKGFAVPEIEGTKVAAG
;
A
#
# COMPACT_ATOMS: atom_id res chain seq x y z
N MET A 1 52.13 -5.97 60.78
CA MET A 1 51.69 -6.92 61.84
C MET A 1 51.04 -8.13 61.15
N LYS A 2 51.34 -9.37 61.56
CA LYS A 2 50.58 -10.58 61.15
C LYS A 2 49.29 -10.63 62.00
N SER A 3 48.11 -11.09 61.53
CA SER A 3 47.54 -12.46 61.75
C SER A 3 45.99 -12.34 61.65
N PHE A 4 45.12 -13.31 61.29
CA PHE A 4 45.25 -14.63 60.64
C PHE A 4 43.89 -15.10 60.03
N HIS A 5 43.95 -15.78 58.88
CA HIS A 5 43.11 -16.89 58.35
C HIS A 5 41.61 -17.11 58.69
N SER A 6 40.81 -17.28 57.62
CA SER A 6 39.99 -18.49 57.30
C SER A 6 39.53 -18.36 55.83
N ARG A 7 39.63 -19.31 54.87
CA ARG A 7 39.70 -20.79 54.81
C ARG A 7 38.42 -21.59 55.17
N ARG A 8 37.25 -21.20 54.62
CA ARG A 8 36.19 -22.12 54.13
C ARG A 8 34.99 -21.39 53.50
N THR A 9 34.95 -21.35 52.16
CA THR A 9 33.80 -21.51 51.23
C THR A 9 34.43 -21.61 49.83
N PHE A 10 34.83 -22.81 49.40
CA PHE A 10 34.01 -23.76 48.63
C PHE A 10 33.68 -23.27 47.20
N LEU A 11 34.48 -23.78 46.25
CA LEU A 11 34.09 -24.25 44.91
C LEU A 11 32.84 -23.60 44.26
N GLN A 12 33.06 -22.65 43.35
CA GLN A 12 32.37 -22.58 42.04
C GLN A 12 32.92 -21.44 41.15
N THR A 13 33.97 -21.72 40.39
CA THR A 13 34.26 -21.09 39.09
C THR A 13 35.34 -21.89 38.38
N GLY A 14 34.92 -22.74 37.43
CA GLY A 14 35.80 -23.64 36.70
C GLY A 14 36.57 -22.96 35.57
N LEU A 15 37.64 -23.63 35.10
CA LEU A 15 38.42 -23.20 33.94
C LEU A 15 37.65 -23.41 32.62
N ALA A 16 37.77 -22.46 31.70
CA ALA A 16 38.04 -22.66 30.27
C ALA A 16 38.40 -21.29 29.66
N ALA A 17 39.60 -21.00 29.15
CA ALA A 17 40.33 -21.67 28.06
C ALA A 17 39.63 -21.54 26.69
N GLY A 18 39.85 -20.39 26.05
CA GLY A 18 39.90 -20.18 24.60
C GLY A 18 38.86 -20.84 23.69
N THR A 19 37.80 -20.11 23.37
CA THR A 19 37.08 -20.25 22.08
C THR A 19 36.89 -18.87 21.44
N ALA A 20 37.63 -18.61 20.35
CA ALA A 20 37.24 -17.56 19.44
C ALA A 20 35.93 -17.99 18.77
N LEU A 21 34.84 -17.25 19.03
CA LEU A 21 33.56 -17.51 18.37
C LEU A 21 33.68 -17.14 16.89
N ALA A 22 34.08 -18.12 16.09
CA ALA A 22 33.89 -18.09 14.65
C ALA A 22 32.37 -18.02 14.41
N LEU A 23 31.88 -16.84 14.04
CA LEU A 23 30.55 -16.69 13.47
C LEU A 23 30.45 -17.68 12.29
N PRO A 24 29.46 -18.59 12.27
CA PRO A 24 29.31 -19.45 11.11
C PRO A 24 28.99 -18.56 9.93
N SER A 25 29.90 -18.53 8.96
CA SER A 25 29.58 -18.03 7.63
C SER A 25 28.31 -18.75 7.18
N ARG A 26 27.29 -18.00 6.75
CA ARG A 26 26.05 -18.57 6.21
C ARG A 26 26.38 -19.32 4.92
N SER A 27 26.79 -20.57 5.08
CA SER A 27 27.03 -21.51 4.01
C SER A 27 25.74 -21.69 3.24
N LEU A 28 25.86 -21.71 1.91
CA LEU A 28 24.79 -22.06 1.00
C LEU A 28 24.49 -23.56 1.12
N LEU A 29 23.90 -23.96 2.25
CA LEU A 29 23.28 -25.25 2.42
C LEU A 29 22.06 -25.28 1.51
N ALA A 30 21.97 -26.31 0.67
CA ALA A 30 20.75 -26.57 -0.08
C ALA A 30 19.62 -26.78 0.94
N ALA A 31 18.54 -26.02 0.79
CA ALA A 31 17.37 -26.09 1.66
C ALA A 31 16.94 -27.57 1.78
N SER A 32 16.87 -28.08 3.00
CA SER A 32 16.39 -29.42 3.27
C SER A 32 14.93 -29.55 2.84
N ALA A 33 14.43 -30.78 2.65
CA ALA A 33 13.04 -30.99 2.24
C ALA A 33 12.01 -30.37 3.22
N ASN A 34 12.40 -30.13 4.48
CA ASN A 34 11.59 -29.46 5.49
C ASN A 34 11.65 -27.91 5.44
N GLU A 35 12.44 -27.32 4.54
CA GLU A 35 12.59 -25.86 4.36
C GLU A 35 12.05 -25.36 3.01
N GLN A 36 11.45 -26.27 2.23
CA GLN A 36 10.78 -25.94 0.97
C GLN A 36 9.41 -25.30 1.25
N ILE A 37 9.12 -24.20 0.56
CA ILE A 37 7.82 -23.52 0.60
C ILE A 37 7.19 -23.66 -0.79
N ASN A 38 6.09 -24.39 -0.87
CA ASN A 38 5.28 -24.54 -2.06
C ASN A 38 4.28 -23.37 -2.17
N VAL A 39 4.39 -22.62 -3.27
CA VAL A 39 3.66 -21.36 -3.49
C VAL A 39 2.73 -21.43 -4.69
N GLY A 40 1.52 -20.93 -4.50
CA GLY A 40 0.53 -20.72 -5.56
C GLY A 40 0.40 -19.24 -5.91
N LEU A 41 0.12 -18.93 -7.18
CA LEU A 41 -0.23 -17.59 -7.62
C LEU A 41 -1.74 -17.47 -7.82
N ILE A 42 -2.35 -16.43 -7.26
CA ILE A 42 -3.73 -16.02 -7.55
C ILE A 42 -3.65 -14.68 -8.30
N GLY A 43 -4.02 -14.68 -9.58
CA GLY A 43 -3.82 -13.56 -10.51
C GLY A 43 -2.55 -13.72 -11.34
N CYS A 44 -2.67 -14.37 -12.51
CA CYS A 44 -1.60 -14.61 -13.47
C CYS A 44 -1.41 -13.42 -14.44
N GLY A 45 -1.69 -12.19 -13.98
CA GLY A 45 -1.37 -10.95 -14.70
C GLY A 45 0.13 -10.62 -14.70
N GLY A 46 0.53 -9.56 -15.41
CA GLY A 46 1.94 -9.17 -15.53
C GLY A 46 2.60 -8.86 -14.17
N ARG A 47 1.85 -8.36 -13.18
CA ARG A 47 2.35 -8.21 -11.81
C ARG A 47 2.55 -9.55 -11.12
N GLY A 48 1.59 -10.47 -11.26
CA GLY A 48 1.68 -11.84 -10.75
C GLY A 48 2.90 -12.58 -11.29
N GLU A 49 3.10 -12.57 -12.62
CA GLU A 49 4.28 -13.16 -13.28
C GLU A 49 5.59 -12.62 -12.67
N HIS A 50 5.69 -11.30 -12.51
CA HIS A 50 6.86 -10.66 -11.93
C HIS A 50 7.10 -11.09 -10.48
N LEU A 51 6.05 -11.24 -9.66
CA LEU A 51 6.14 -11.70 -8.28
C LEU A 51 6.55 -13.17 -8.16
N VAL A 52 5.95 -14.09 -8.94
CA VAL A 52 6.41 -15.49 -8.93
C VAL A 52 7.82 -15.64 -9.49
N SER A 53 8.22 -14.81 -10.45
CA SER A 53 9.59 -14.74 -10.97
C SER A 53 10.61 -14.29 -9.91
N ARG A 54 10.17 -13.58 -8.86
CA ARG A 54 10.99 -13.29 -7.66
C ARG A 54 10.94 -14.42 -6.63
N CYS A 55 9.77 -15.02 -6.42
CA CYS A 55 9.61 -16.19 -5.55
C CYS A 55 10.49 -17.36 -6.02
N SER A 56 10.50 -17.68 -7.31
CA SER A 56 11.31 -18.76 -7.88
C SER A 56 12.83 -18.50 -7.86
N ARG A 57 13.27 -17.32 -7.38
CA ARG A 57 14.68 -16.98 -7.15
C ARG A 57 15.07 -17.06 -5.66
N VAL A 58 14.10 -17.24 -4.76
CA VAL A 58 14.35 -17.50 -3.34
C VAL A 58 14.71 -18.98 -3.20
N PRO A 59 15.87 -19.32 -2.62
CA PRO A 59 16.23 -20.71 -2.35
C PRO A 59 15.13 -21.41 -1.54
N GLY A 60 14.70 -22.58 -2.01
CA GLY A 60 13.63 -23.37 -1.38
C GLY A 60 12.20 -22.87 -1.61
N MET A 61 11.92 -21.84 -2.40
CA MET A 61 10.55 -21.56 -2.86
C MET A 61 10.26 -22.25 -4.20
N LYS A 62 9.13 -22.96 -4.29
CA LYS A 62 8.70 -23.65 -5.52
C LYS A 62 7.30 -23.20 -5.93
N VAL A 63 7.12 -22.80 -7.19
CA VAL A 63 5.79 -22.50 -7.74
C VAL A 63 5.09 -23.82 -8.08
N VAL A 64 3.97 -24.12 -7.41
CA VAL A 64 3.19 -25.37 -7.57
C VAL A 64 1.76 -25.15 -8.07
N GLY A 65 1.25 -23.92 -8.01
CA GLY A 65 -0.10 -23.58 -8.45
C GLY A 65 -0.16 -22.26 -9.21
N LEU A 66 -0.97 -22.20 -10.26
CA LEU A 66 -1.29 -21.00 -11.02
C LEU A 66 -2.81 -20.87 -11.12
N CYS A 67 -3.37 -19.81 -10.56
CA CYS A 67 -4.80 -19.55 -10.54
C CYS A 67 -5.15 -18.22 -11.21
N ASP A 68 -6.07 -18.24 -12.17
CA ASP A 68 -6.65 -17.04 -12.79
C ASP A 68 -8.01 -17.42 -13.41
N PRO A 69 -9.07 -16.62 -13.28
CA PRO A 69 -10.31 -16.81 -14.03
C PRO A 69 -10.09 -16.80 -15.56
N ASP A 70 -9.03 -16.15 -16.04
CA ASP A 70 -8.58 -16.18 -17.43
C ASP A 70 -7.66 -17.38 -17.72
N SER A 71 -8.23 -18.38 -18.40
CA SER A 71 -7.53 -19.61 -18.77
C SER A 71 -6.32 -19.39 -19.70
N GLU A 72 -6.27 -18.30 -20.47
CA GLU A 72 -5.11 -17.97 -21.30
C GLU A 72 -3.91 -17.51 -20.46
N ARG A 73 -4.15 -16.89 -19.28
CA ARG A 73 -3.09 -16.44 -18.37
C ARG A 73 -2.40 -17.58 -17.66
N THR A 74 -3.16 -18.51 -17.09
CA THR A 74 -2.59 -19.76 -16.54
C THR A 74 -1.99 -20.64 -17.66
N GLY A 75 -2.59 -20.60 -18.86
CA GLY A 75 -2.05 -21.11 -20.11
C GLY A 75 -0.59 -20.71 -20.32
N LYS A 76 -0.38 -19.43 -20.64
CA LYS A 76 0.91 -18.80 -20.93
C LYS A 76 1.91 -18.93 -19.78
N LEU A 77 1.52 -18.61 -18.55
CA LEU A 77 2.44 -18.63 -17.42
C LEU A 77 2.88 -20.06 -17.04
N GLY A 78 2.04 -21.06 -17.34
CA GLY A 78 2.37 -22.47 -17.18
C GLY A 78 3.38 -23.03 -18.18
N GLU A 79 3.69 -22.32 -19.28
CA GLU A 79 4.81 -22.67 -20.15
C GLU A 79 6.16 -22.49 -19.43
N LYS A 80 6.23 -21.52 -18.50
CA LYS A 80 7.39 -21.23 -17.66
C LYS A 80 7.43 -22.08 -16.39
N TYR A 81 6.28 -22.38 -15.80
CA TYR A 81 6.15 -23.20 -14.59
C TYR A 81 5.40 -24.51 -14.92
N THR A 82 6.02 -25.36 -15.74
CA THR A 82 5.41 -26.56 -16.32
C THR A 82 4.93 -27.60 -15.31
N SER A 83 5.49 -27.60 -14.09
CA SER A 83 5.05 -28.46 -12.99
C SER A 83 3.93 -27.88 -12.12
N ALA A 84 3.45 -26.67 -12.40
CA ALA A 84 2.43 -26.02 -11.60
C ALA A 84 1.01 -26.40 -12.08
N THR A 85 0.17 -26.83 -11.15
CA THR A 85 -1.24 -27.13 -11.45
C THR A 85 -1.99 -25.83 -11.76
N LYS A 86 -2.78 -25.85 -12.84
CA LYS A 86 -3.58 -24.70 -13.29
C LYS A 86 -4.98 -24.77 -12.68
N TYR A 87 -5.47 -23.65 -12.18
CA TYR A 87 -6.79 -23.50 -11.56
C TYR A 87 -7.51 -22.28 -12.15
N THR A 88 -8.83 -22.36 -12.28
CA THR A 88 -9.67 -21.19 -12.62
C THR A 88 -10.23 -20.54 -11.35
N ASP A 89 -10.68 -21.36 -10.40
CA ASP A 89 -11.22 -20.94 -9.10
C ASP A 89 -10.16 -21.08 -7.99
N LEU A 90 -9.88 -19.98 -7.29
CA LEU A 90 -8.91 -19.96 -6.18
C LEU A 90 -9.32 -20.89 -5.04
N ARG A 91 -10.62 -21.09 -4.81
CA ARG A 91 -11.14 -21.98 -3.76
C ARG A 91 -10.65 -23.41 -3.98
N LYS A 92 -10.57 -23.84 -5.24
CA LYS A 92 -10.04 -25.16 -5.64
C LYS A 92 -8.53 -25.28 -5.51
N MET A 93 -7.78 -24.19 -5.67
CA MET A 93 -6.34 -24.20 -5.38
C MET A 93 -6.08 -24.28 -3.86
N LEU A 94 -6.88 -23.57 -3.06
CA LEU A 94 -6.74 -23.53 -1.60
C LEU A 94 -7.07 -24.86 -0.90
N GLU A 95 -7.89 -25.72 -1.52
CA GLU A 95 -8.13 -27.12 -1.11
C GLU A 95 -6.86 -28.00 -1.16
N SER A 96 -5.81 -27.58 -1.87
CA SER A 96 -4.57 -28.36 -2.01
C SER A 96 -3.79 -28.45 -0.68
N LYS A 97 -3.40 -29.68 -0.31
CA LYS A 97 -2.52 -29.94 0.85
C LYS A 97 -1.06 -29.66 0.58
N ASP A 98 -0.64 -29.69 -0.68
CA ASP A 98 0.75 -29.46 -1.10
C ASP A 98 1.12 -27.97 -1.21
N LEU A 99 0.23 -27.09 -0.75
CA LEU A 99 0.33 -25.63 -0.86
C LEU A 99 0.53 -25.02 0.53
N ASP A 100 1.64 -24.31 0.74
CA ASP A 100 2.00 -23.68 2.02
C ASP A 100 1.62 -22.19 2.05
N ALA A 101 1.83 -21.51 0.91
CA ALA A 101 1.60 -20.07 0.79
C ALA A 101 1.00 -19.69 -0.57
N VAL A 102 0.39 -18.50 -0.64
CA VAL A 102 -0.08 -17.89 -1.89
C VAL A 102 0.45 -16.48 -2.09
N VAL A 103 0.65 -16.11 -3.34
CA VAL A 103 0.81 -14.74 -3.81
C VAL A 103 -0.52 -14.29 -4.42
N VAL A 104 -1.14 -13.26 -3.85
CA VAL A 104 -2.36 -12.62 -4.35
C VAL A 104 -1.98 -11.36 -5.13
N ALA A 105 -2.23 -11.37 -6.43
CA ALA A 105 -1.92 -10.30 -7.38
C ALA A 105 -3.08 -10.11 -8.38
N THR A 106 -4.31 -10.07 -7.85
CA THR A 106 -5.56 -9.94 -8.60
C THR A 106 -5.87 -8.48 -8.92
N CYS A 107 -7.13 -8.18 -9.26
CA CYS A 107 -7.67 -6.82 -9.20
C CYS A 107 -7.94 -6.43 -7.73
N ASN A 108 -8.04 -5.12 -7.42
CA ASN A 108 -8.21 -4.62 -6.05
C ASN A 108 -9.37 -5.28 -5.29
N HIS A 109 -10.54 -5.38 -5.93
CA HIS A 109 -11.75 -5.96 -5.34
C HIS A 109 -11.57 -7.39 -4.80
N TRP A 110 -10.64 -8.15 -5.37
CA TRP A 110 -10.35 -9.52 -4.93
C TRP A 110 -9.31 -9.61 -3.81
N HIS A 111 -8.48 -8.59 -3.57
CA HIS A 111 -7.33 -8.70 -2.67
C HIS A 111 -7.72 -9.12 -1.24
N GLY A 112 -8.68 -8.42 -0.64
CA GLY A 112 -9.13 -8.70 0.73
C GLY A 112 -9.74 -10.09 0.87
N LEU A 113 -10.73 -10.42 0.03
CA LEU A 113 -11.40 -11.71 0.07
C LEU A 113 -10.44 -12.89 -0.21
N ALA A 114 -9.59 -12.78 -1.23
CA ALA A 114 -8.64 -13.85 -1.57
C ALA A 114 -7.61 -14.09 -0.45
N ALA A 115 -7.12 -13.03 0.19
CA ALA A 115 -6.22 -13.14 1.35
C ALA A 115 -6.91 -13.81 2.55
N ILE A 116 -8.15 -13.42 2.87
CA ILE A 116 -8.91 -14.01 3.99
C ILE A 116 -9.20 -15.50 3.73
N LEU A 117 -9.70 -15.86 2.54
CA LEU A 117 -9.96 -17.25 2.16
C LEU A 117 -8.69 -18.11 2.21
N ALA A 118 -7.55 -17.56 1.79
CA ALA A 118 -6.27 -18.26 1.86
C ALA A 118 -5.82 -18.53 3.30
N MET A 119 -5.94 -17.54 4.20
CA MET A 119 -5.61 -17.72 5.61
C MET A 119 -6.59 -18.66 6.33
N GLN A 120 -7.88 -18.63 5.99
CA GLN A 120 -8.88 -19.60 6.44
C GLN A 120 -8.55 -21.04 5.99
N ALA A 121 -8.05 -21.21 4.76
CA ALA A 121 -7.52 -22.48 4.25
C ALA A 121 -6.13 -22.85 4.83
N GLY A 122 -5.67 -22.11 5.85
CA GLY A 122 -4.42 -22.36 6.56
C GLY A 122 -3.16 -22.00 5.79
N LYS A 123 -3.24 -21.14 4.77
CA LYS A 123 -2.08 -20.73 3.93
C LYS A 123 -1.46 -19.43 4.42
N HIS A 124 -0.15 -19.28 4.25
CA HIS A 124 0.52 -17.98 4.38
C HIS A 124 0.23 -17.11 3.15
N VAL A 125 0.25 -15.77 3.29
CA VAL A 125 -0.19 -14.85 2.22
C VAL A 125 0.82 -13.75 1.97
N TYR A 126 1.24 -13.61 0.72
CA TYR A 126 1.73 -12.35 0.18
C TYR A 126 0.57 -11.72 -0.61
N VAL A 127 0.20 -10.49 -0.34
CA VAL A 127 -0.87 -9.77 -1.06
C VAL A 127 -0.37 -8.44 -1.60
N GLU A 128 -0.71 -8.12 -2.84
CA GLU A 128 -0.36 -6.82 -3.43
C GLU A 128 -1.15 -5.65 -2.83
N LYS A 129 -0.59 -4.45 -2.99
CA LYS A 129 -1.28 -3.21 -2.65
C LYS A 129 -2.20 -2.74 -3.81
N PRO A 130 -3.29 -2.02 -3.55
CA PRO A 130 -3.85 -1.66 -2.24
C PRO A 130 -4.45 -2.91 -1.58
N LEU A 131 -4.41 -3.00 -0.24
CA LEU A 131 -4.85 -4.21 0.47
C LEU A 131 -6.32 -4.58 0.22
N SER A 132 -7.18 -3.56 0.07
CA SER A 132 -8.63 -3.69 -0.02
C SER A 132 -9.22 -2.50 -0.79
N GLN A 133 -10.49 -2.59 -1.19
CA GLN A 133 -11.22 -1.44 -1.72
C GLN A 133 -11.75 -0.55 -0.61
N THR A 134 -12.23 -1.16 0.48
CA THR A 134 -12.82 -0.45 1.61
C THR A 134 -11.96 -0.56 2.87
N GLN A 135 -12.21 0.32 3.84
CA GLN A 135 -11.46 0.35 5.10
C GLN A 135 -11.82 -0.85 5.99
N TRP A 136 -13.10 -1.22 6.01
CA TRP A 136 -13.60 -2.36 6.78
C TRP A 136 -13.03 -3.70 6.28
N GLU A 137 -12.91 -3.89 4.96
CA GLU A 137 -12.27 -5.07 4.36
C GLU A 137 -10.84 -5.28 4.85
N GLY A 138 -10.02 -4.23 4.83
CA GLY A 138 -8.62 -4.29 5.24
C GLY A 138 -8.48 -4.72 6.70
N ARG A 139 -9.41 -4.28 7.56
CA ARG A 139 -9.51 -4.70 8.96
C ARG A 139 -9.80 -6.20 9.07
N GLN A 140 -10.66 -6.74 8.21
CA GLN A 140 -10.93 -8.18 8.17
C GLN A 140 -9.70 -9.00 7.75
N VAL A 141 -8.85 -8.48 6.85
CA VAL A 141 -7.59 -9.18 6.47
C VAL A 141 -6.60 -9.21 7.64
N VAL A 142 -6.44 -8.09 8.37
CA VAL A 142 -5.62 -8.04 9.59
C VAL A 142 -6.14 -9.02 10.65
N ASN A 143 -7.46 -8.99 10.90
CA ASN A 143 -8.09 -9.89 11.86
C ASN A 143 -7.93 -11.37 11.45
N ALA A 144 -7.99 -11.70 10.15
CA ALA A 144 -7.75 -13.04 9.64
C ALA A 144 -6.30 -13.51 9.86
N ALA A 145 -5.30 -12.65 9.60
CA ALA A 145 -3.90 -12.97 9.84
C ALA A 145 -3.63 -13.33 11.30
N HIS A 146 -4.23 -12.58 12.23
CA HIS A 146 -4.16 -12.85 13.67
C HIS A 146 -4.95 -14.12 14.06
N LYS A 147 -6.24 -14.22 13.65
CA LYS A 147 -7.14 -15.31 14.06
C LYS A 147 -6.68 -16.69 13.57
N PHE A 148 -6.14 -16.77 12.36
CA PHE A 148 -5.63 -18.02 11.78
C PHE A 148 -4.13 -18.23 12.01
N ASN A 149 -3.46 -17.31 12.71
CA ASN A 149 -2.02 -17.30 12.96
C ASN A 149 -1.21 -17.53 11.68
N ARG A 150 -1.29 -16.60 10.73
CA ARG A 150 -0.62 -16.69 9.43
C ARG A 150 0.22 -15.47 9.12
N ILE A 151 1.49 -15.74 8.80
CA ILE A 151 2.40 -14.79 8.14
C ILE A 151 1.69 -14.20 6.91
N CYS A 152 1.44 -12.89 6.97
CA CYS A 152 0.75 -12.13 5.94
C CYS A 152 1.53 -10.84 5.64
N GLN A 153 2.01 -10.70 4.41
CA GLN A 153 2.86 -9.59 3.96
C GLN A 153 2.21 -8.81 2.83
N ILE A 154 2.22 -7.47 2.95
CA ILE A 154 1.76 -6.55 1.90
C ILE A 154 2.90 -6.27 0.90
N GLY A 155 2.56 -6.07 -0.37
CA GLY A 155 3.49 -5.79 -1.47
C GLY A 155 4.18 -4.42 -1.48
N THR A 156 4.36 -3.76 -0.33
CA THR A 156 5.09 -2.48 -0.22
C THR A 156 6.61 -2.68 -0.17
N GLN A 157 7.14 -3.12 -1.32
CA GLN A 157 8.53 -3.56 -1.53
C GLN A 157 9.62 -2.60 -1.06
N GLN A 158 9.33 -1.30 -0.98
CA GLN A 158 10.30 -0.30 -0.54
C GLN A 158 10.71 -0.44 0.93
N ARG A 159 9.86 -1.01 1.79
CA ARG A 159 10.20 -1.30 3.21
C ARG A 159 11.34 -2.32 3.38
N THR A 160 11.69 -3.05 2.32
CA THR A 160 12.84 -3.98 2.32
C THR A 160 14.11 -3.36 1.71
N ASP A 161 14.05 -2.11 1.25
CA ASP A 161 15.23 -1.38 0.78
C ASP A 161 16.06 -0.85 1.98
N PRO A 162 17.36 -1.14 2.08
CA PRO A 162 18.21 -0.60 3.16
C PRO A 162 18.21 0.92 3.26
N MET A 163 17.94 1.62 2.14
CA MET A 163 17.84 3.08 2.07
C MET A 163 16.84 3.66 3.10
N GLN A 164 15.76 2.95 3.45
CA GLN A 164 14.76 3.47 4.40
C GLN A 164 15.34 3.66 5.82
N ALA A 165 16.35 2.88 6.20
CA ALA A 165 17.04 3.07 7.48
C ALA A 165 17.93 4.33 7.47
N GLU A 166 18.60 4.59 6.36
CA GLU A 166 19.43 5.79 6.16
C GLU A 166 18.57 7.07 6.14
N ILE A 167 17.41 7.02 5.49
CA ILE A 167 16.45 8.12 5.45
C ILE A 167 15.90 8.43 6.85
N LYS A 168 15.44 7.41 7.59
CA LYS A 168 14.96 7.58 8.97
C LYS A 168 16.02 8.18 9.88
N LYS A 169 17.27 7.68 9.80
CA LYS A 169 18.38 8.23 10.55
C LYS A 169 18.60 9.71 10.23
N PHE A 170 18.62 10.08 8.95
CA PHE A 170 18.83 11.47 8.53
C PHE A 170 17.74 12.41 9.07
N LEU A 171 16.46 12.03 8.90
CA LEU A 171 15.32 12.86 9.31
C LEU A 171 15.17 12.97 10.84
N HIS A 172 15.39 11.87 11.58
CA HIS A 172 15.02 11.79 13.00
C HIS A 172 16.20 11.84 13.98
N GLU A 173 17.37 11.32 13.62
CA GLU A 173 18.55 11.27 14.49
C GLU A 173 19.53 12.41 14.17
N GLU A 174 19.82 12.65 12.89
CA GLU A 174 20.80 13.66 12.49
C GLU A 174 20.20 15.07 12.41
N LYS A 175 18.90 15.19 12.14
CA LYS A 175 18.11 16.45 12.10
C LYS A 175 18.79 17.63 11.40
N LYS A 176 19.58 17.36 10.35
CA LYS A 176 20.40 18.37 9.64
C LYS A 176 19.61 19.49 8.96
N ILE A 177 18.32 19.29 8.74
CA ILE A 177 17.37 20.28 8.18
C ILE A 177 16.33 20.74 9.21
N GLY A 178 16.57 20.53 10.50
CA GLY A 178 15.66 20.91 11.58
C GLY A 178 14.42 20.00 11.69
N GLU A 179 13.42 20.46 12.45
CA GLU A 179 12.18 19.70 12.66
C GLU A 179 11.27 19.68 11.43
N ILE A 180 10.48 18.61 11.30
CA ILE A 180 9.52 18.42 10.21
C ILE A 180 8.32 19.36 10.43
N ARG A 181 7.94 20.10 9.39
CA ARG A 181 6.80 21.04 9.41
C ARG A 181 5.57 20.47 8.72
N TRP A 182 5.72 20.01 7.48
CA TRP A 182 4.63 19.41 6.70
C TRP A 182 5.19 18.50 5.59
N VAL A 183 4.31 17.70 4.98
CA VAL A 183 4.67 16.73 3.93
C VAL A 183 3.83 16.92 2.68
N GLN A 184 4.47 16.87 1.51
CA GLN A 184 3.82 16.85 0.20
C GLN A 184 3.93 15.44 -0.40
N VAL A 185 2.83 14.81 -0.77
CA VAL A 185 2.80 13.54 -1.52
C VAL A 185 2.40 13.83 -2.97
N ASN A 186 3.30 13.50 -3.90
CA ASN A 186 3.19 13.86 -5.31
C ASN A 186 2.96 12.62 -6.17
N ARG A 187 1.82 12.56 -6.86
CA ARG A 187 1.57 11.60 -7.93
C ARG A 187 1.08 12.29 -9.20
N TYR A 188 1.96 13.07 -9.81
CA TYR A 188 1.76 13.82 -11.05
C TYR A 188 2.25 13.00 -12.25
N GLY A 189 1.58 11.88 -12.50
CA GLY A 189 1.92 10.96 -13.59
C GLY A 189 0.85 10.93 -14.65
N LYS A 190 1.09 11.61 -15.79
CA LYS A 190 0.22 11.62 -16.97
C LYS A 190 -0.19 10.20 -17.39
N ARG A 191 -1.47 10.01 -17.69
CA ARG A 191 -2.05 8.80 -18.28
C ARG A 191 -2.86 9.15 -19.53
N ALA A 192 -3.27 8.12 -20.25
CA ALA A 192 -4.30 8.26 -21.28
C ALA A 192 -5.69 8.02 -20.68
N SER A 193 -6.71 8.58 -21.33
CA SER A 193 -8.10 8.16 -21.22
C SER A 193 -8.23 6.65 -21.48
N ILE A 194 -9.19 6.00 -20.81
CA ILE A 194 -9.49 4.57 -21.03
C ILE A 194 -10.53 4.32 -22.14
N GLY A 195 -10.92 5.37 -22.85
CA GLY A 195 -11.98 5.33 -23.85
C GLY A 195 -13.37 5.10 -23.24
N LYS A 196 -14.38 5.16 -24.10
CA LYS A 196 -15.76 4.85 -23.76
C LYS A 196 -16.43 4.20 -24.97
N ARG A 197 -17.00 3.03 -24.72
CA ARG A 197 -17.76 2.24 -25.69
C ARG A 197 -19.22 2.67 -25.66
N ASP A 198 -19.89 2.64 -26.81
CA ASP A 198 -21.35 2.83 -26.90
C ASP A 198 -22.12 1.58 -26.41
N THR A 199 -21.47 0.42 -26.42
CA THR A 199 -22.06 -0.87 -26.03
C THR A 199 -21.20 -1.55 -24.96
N PRO A 200 -21.82 -2.31 -24.02
CA PRO A 200 -21.07 -3.02 -22.98
C PRO A 200 -20.00 -3.95 -23.57
N LEU A 201 -18.80 -3.93 -22.98
CA LEU A 201 -17.72 -4.84 -23.27
C LEU A 201 -18.10 -6.26 -22.85
N ALA A 202 -18.22 -7.16 -23.81
CA ALA A 202 -18.35 -8.59 -23.53
C ALA A 202 -17.04 -9.14 -22.92
N PRO A 203 -17.09 -9.95 -21.85
CA PRO A 203 -15.91 -10.63 -21.32
C PRO A 203 -15.23 -11.51 -22.39
N PRO A 204 -13.88 -11.62 -22.39
CA PRO A 204 -13.18 -12.55 -23.27
C PRO A 204 -13.62 -14.00 -23.02
N LYS A 205 -13.68 -14.82 -24.08
CA LYS A 205 -14.14 -16.22 -23.99
C LYS A 205 -13.29 -17.11 -23.08
N SER A 206 -12.04 -16.73 -22.83
CA SER A 206 -11.11 -17.42 -21.94
C SER A 206 -11.38 -17.17 -20.46
N VAL A 207 -12.19 -16.16 -20.12
CA VAL A 207 -12.43 -15.65 -18.77
C VAL A 207 -13.73 -16.20 -18.20
N ASP A 208 -13.64 -16.90 -17.07
CA ASP A 208 -14.80 -17.09 -16.20
C ASP A 208 -15.17 -15.74 -15.56
N TYR A 209 -16.22 -15.11 -16.09
CA TYR A 209 -16.63 -13.77 -15.67
C TYR A 209 -17.25 -13.73 -14.27
N ASP A 210 -17.86 -14.83 -13.82
CA ASP A 210 -18.43 -14.93 -12.47
C ASP A 210 -17.32 -14.87 -11.42
N LEU A 211 -16.26 -15.65 -11.65
CA LEU A 211 -15.04 -15.66 -10.85
C LEU A 211 -14.21 -14.39 -11.03
N TRP A 212 -14.16 -13.80 -12.22
CA TRP A 212 -13.44 -12.52 -12.42
C TRP A 212 -14.05 -11.39 -11.60
N LEU A 213 -15.38 -11.21 -11.65
CA LEU A 213 -16.07 -10.21 -10.82
C LEU A 213 -15.92 -10.50 -9.33
N GLY A 214 -16.10 -11.76 -8.93
CA GLY A 214 -16.10 -12.16 -7.52
C GLY A 214 -16.98 -11.25 -6.66
N PRO A 215 -16.43 -10.49 -5.69
CA PRO A 215 -17.19 -9.58 -4.82
C PRO A 215 -17.82 -8.39 -5.56
N ALA A 216 -17.16 -7.86 -6.60
CA ALA A 216 -17.57 -6.65 -7.32
C ALA A 216 -18.92 -6.85 -8.02
N GLN A 217 -19.78 -5.82 -8.04
CA GLN A 217 -21.13 -5.89 -8.61
C GLN A 217 -21.12 -6.26 -10.11
N ASN A 218 -22.11 -7.05 -10.54
CA ASN A 218 -22.30 -7.36 -11.96
C ASN A 218 -23.03 -6.23 -12.68
N VAL A 219 -22.29 -5.18 -13.04
CA VAL A 219 -22.78 -4.03 -13.80
C VAL A 219 -22.18 -3.98 -15.22
N PRO A 220 -22.88 -3.42 -16.22
CA PRO A 220 -22.34 -3.28 -17.57
C PRO A 220 -21.04 -2.45 -17.61
N MET A 221 -20.02 -2.94 -18.31
CA MET A 221 -18.73 -2.26 -18.44
C MET A 221 -18.61 -1.56 -19.79
N TYR A 222 -18.30 -0.25 -19.81
CA TYR A 222 -18.17 0.53 -21.06
C TYR A 222 -16.72 0.96 -21.38
N ARG A 223 -15.72 0.35 -20.70
CA ARG A 223 -14.28 0.58 -20.90
C ARG A 223 -13.70 -0.30 -22.02
N GLU A 224 -12.57 0.07 -22.60
CA GLU A 224 -11.98 -0.68 -23.72
C GLU A 224 -11.15 -1.90 -23.29
N ASN A 225 -10.26 -1.76 -22.29
CA ASN A 225 -9.36 -2.82 -21.87
C ASN A 225 -9.89 -3.56 -20.63
N PHE A 226 -10.34 -4.80 -20.83
CA PHE A 226 -10.87 -5.68 -19.79
C PHE A 226 -9.92 -5.85 -18.59
N HIS A 227 -8.61 -6.03 -18.82
CA HIS A 227 -7.65 -6.46 -17.79
C HIS A 227 -6.79 -5.34 -17.18
N TYR A 228 -6.87 -4.10 -17.66
CA TYR A 228 -6.16 -2.97 -17.05
C TYR A 228 -7.11 -1.85 -16.56
N ASP A 229 -8.20 -1.56 -17.26
CA ASP A 229 -8.99 -0.36 -16.95
C ASP A 229 -9.86 -0.48 -15.70
N TRP A 230 -9.87 -1.66 -15.05
CA TRP A 230 -10.59 -1.93 -13.82
C TRP A 230 -10.12 -1.04 -12.65
N HIS A 231 -8.90 -0.50 -12.73
CA HIS A 231 -8.36 0.44 -11.74
C HIS A 231 -9.21 1.70 -11.59
N TRP A 232 -9.85 2.15 -12.68
CA TRP A 232 -10.46 3.48 -12.80
C TRP A 232 -11.98 3.49 -12.56
N VAL A 233 -12.51 2.36 -12.10
CA VAL A 233 -13.93 2.15 -11.82
C VAL A 233 -14.09 1.72 -10.37
N TRP A 234 -14.82 2.47 -9.55
CA TRP A 234 -14.97 2.20 -8.10
C TRP A 234 -15.43 0.78 -7.78
N ASN A 235 -16.28 0.19 -8.62
CA ASN A 235 -16.74 -1.19 -8.47
C ASN A 235 -15.60 -2.22 -8.48
N THR A 236 -14.50 -1.98 -9.20
CA THR A 236 -13.42 -2.96 -9.38
C THR A 236 -12.02 -2.48 -8.96
N GLY A 237 -11.88 -1.18 -8.68
CA GLY A 237 -10.63 -0.49 -8.41
C GLY A 237 -10.82 0.69 -7.45
N SER A 238 -9.76 1.49 -7.28
CA SER A 238 -9.68 2.55 -6.27
C SER A 238 -8.95 3.80 -6.78
N GLY A 239 -8.95 3.99 -8.10
CA GLY A 239 -8.27 5.08 -8.79
C GLY A 239 -6.75 5.04 -8.67
N GLU A 240 -6.11 6.16 -8.97
CA GLU A 240 -4.66 6.29 -8.87
C GLU A 240 -4.18 6.31 -7.41
N MET A 241 -5.06 6.71 -6.50
CA MET A 241 -4.85 6.67 -5.05
C MET A 241 -4.54 5.24 -4.57
N GLY A 242 -5.37 4.25 -4.94
CA GLY A 242 -5.07 2.84 -4.67
C GLY A 242 -3.93 2.27 -5.53
N ASN A 243 -3.72 2.80 -6.75
CA ASN A 243 -2.70 2.27 -7.66
C ASN A 243 -1.27 2.66 -7.24
N TRP A 244 -0.94 3.95 -7.29
CA TRP A 244 0.39 4.46 -6.94
C TRP A 244 0.40 5.26 -5.63
N GLY A 245 -0.71 5.87 -5.22
CA GLY A 245 -0.80 6.64 -3.97
C GLY A 245 -0.30 5.82 -2.77
N VAL A 246 -0.80 4.59 -2.60
CA VAL A 246 -0.40 3.70 -1.50
C VAL A 246 1.11 3.45 -1.43
N HIS A 247 1.84 3.42 -2.56
CA HIS A 247 3.30 3.25 -2.51
C HIS A 247 4.00 4.46 -1.87
N ILE A 248 3.55 5.66 -2.19
CA ILE A 248 4.19 6.92 -1.75
C ILE A 248 3.75 7.26 -0.33
N VAL A 249 2.47 7.04 -0.02
CA VAL A 249 1.92 7.16 1.33
C VAL A 249 2.58 6.16 2.29
N ASP A 250 2.86 4.92 1.84
CA ASP A 250 3.62 3.95 2.63
C ASP A 250 5.06 4.39 2.91
N ASP A 251 5.76 4.97 1.92
CA ASP A 251 7.09 5.54 2.14
C ASP A 251 7.05 6.70 3.16
N VAL A 252 6.02 7.55 3.10
CA VAL A 252 5.81 8.65 4.07
C VAL A 252 5.54 8.12 5.47
N ARG A 253 4.61 7.15 5.63
CA ARG A 253 4.34 6.51 6.92
C ARG A 253 5.60 5.87 7.52
N ASN A 254 6.32 5.10 6.71
CA ASN A 254 7.54 4.40 7.12
C ASN A 254 8.69 5.35 7.51
N ASN A 255 8.94 6.41 6.73
CA ASN A 255 10.14 7.25 6.89
C ASN A 255 9.90 8.53 7.68
N VAL A 256 8.79 9.23 7.41
CA VAL A 256 8.46 10.50 8.08
C VAL A 256 7.84 10.20 9.44
N PHE A 257 6.87 9.30 9.49
CA PHE A 257 6.10 9.00 10.71
C PHE A 257 6.61 7.79 11.49
N ARG A 258 7.59 7.04 10.96
CA ARG A 258 8.13 5.80 11.58
C ARG A 258 7.03 4.79 11.96
N ASP A 259 5.94 4.80 11.19
CA ASP A 259 4.68 4.08 11.41
C ASP A 259 3.90 4.44 12.71
N GLU A 260 4.34 5.44 13.47
CA GLU A 260 3.69 5.89 14.72
C GLU A 260 2.29 6.45 14.47
N VAL A 261 2.05 7.07 13.31
CA VAL A 261 0.72 7.47 12.86
C VAL A 261 0.04 6.30 12.11
N LYS A 262 -0.91 5.67 12.81
CA LYS A 262 -1.78 4.61 12.29
C LYS A 262 -2.73 5.17 11.23
N MET A 263 -3.66 6.03 11.65
CA MET A 263 -4.53 6.81 10.78
C MET A 263 -4.46 8.30 11.13
N PRO A 264 -4.59 9.20 10.14
CA PRO A 264 -4.85 10.61 10.38
C PRO A 264 -6.21 10.81 11.05
N SER A 265 -6.34 11.88 11.83
CA SER A 265 -7.57 12.19 12.59
C SER A 265 -8.51 13.17 11.88
N GLN A 266 -8.02 13.88 10.86
CA GLN A 266 -8.78 14.87 10.11
C GLN A 266 -8.38 14.83 8.64
N PHE A 267 -9.34 15.02 7.74
CA PHE A 267 -9.14 15.02 6.29
C PHE A 267 -10.06 16.03 5.61
N ILE A 268 -9.55 16.67 4.57
CA ILE A 268 -10.37 17.36 3.56
C ILE A 268 -9.88 16.98 2.18
N ALA A 269 -10.78 16.83 1.21
CA ALA A 269 -10.42 16.36 -0.12
C ALA A 269 -11.29 16.95 -1.24
N ALA A 270 -10.76 16.88 -2.45
CA ALA A 270 -11.44 17.16 -3.70
C ALA A 270 -11.03 16.10 -4.73
N GLY A 271 -11.95 15.65 -5.58
CA GLY A 271 -11.64 14.66 -6.60
C GLY A 271 -12.62 14.69 -7.75
N GLY A 272 -12.11 14.69 -8.98
CA GLY A 272 -12.92 14.67 -10.18
C GLY A 272 -12.19 14.06 -11.37
N ARG A 273 -12.92 13.93 -12.49
CA ARG A 273 -12.43 13.33 -13.72
C ARG A 273 -12.61 14.30 -14.88
N PHE A 274 -11.55 15.02 -15.22
CA PHE A 274 -11.56 16.14 -16.16
C PHE A 274 -10.81 15.82 -17.45
N GLY A 275 -11.03 16.61 -18.51
CA GLY A 275 -10.38 16.44 -19.82
C GLY A 275 -10.75 15.16 -20.61
N TRP A 276 -11.43 14.19 -20.00
CA TRP A 276 -11.74 12.89 -20.63
C TRP A 276 -13.24 12.58 -20.57
N HIS A 277 -13.83 12.26 -21.72
CA HIS A 277 -15.16 11.65 -21.82
C HIS A 277 -15.04 10.12 -21.90
N ASP A 278 -14.55 9.50 -20.84
CA ASP A 278 -14.23 8.07 -20.80
C ASP A 278 -15.17 7.25 -19.88
N ALA A 279 -14.92 5.95 -19.73
CA ALA A 279 -15.72 5.05 -18.91
C ALA A 279 -15.31 4.98 -17.42
N GLY A 280 -14.35 5.79 -16.98
CA GLY A 280 -13.89 5.82 -15.59
C GLY A 280 -14.79 6.67 -14.70
N ASN A 281 -14.92 6.30 -13.43
CA ASN A 281 -15.63 7.10 -12.42
C ASN A 281 -14.78 7.40 -11.16
N THR A 282 -13.54 6.89 -11.10
CA THR A 282 -12.55 7.34 -10.11
C THR A 282 -11.89 8.65 -10.58
N PRO A 283 -11.50 9.54 -9.67
CA PRO A 283 -10.76 10.76 -10.00
C PRO A 283 -9.49 10.53 -10.84
N ASN A 284 -9.26 11.40 -11.82
CA ASN A 284 -7.96 11.55 -12.52
C ASN A 284 -7.18 12.79 -12.04
N LEU A 285 -7.85 13.66 -11.30
CA LEU A 285 -7.30 14.78 -10.56
C LEU A 285 -7.86 14.67 -9.13
N HIS A 286 -6.99 14.53 -8.14
CA HIS A 286 -7.38 14.32 -6.75
C HIS A 286 -6.46 15.10 -5.82
N PHE A 287 -7.06 15.72 -4.81
CA PHE A 287 -6.39 16.38 -3.71
C PHE A 287 -6.94 15.83 -2.40
N ALA A 288 -6.05 15.54 -1.45
CA ALA A 288 -6.41 15.46 -0.05
C ALA A 288 -5.40 16.25 0.80
N ALA A 289 -5.86 16.76 1.92
CA ALA A 289 -5.01 17.23 3.00
C ALA A 289 -5.49 16.61 4.32
N LEU A 290 -4.54 16.27 5.18
CA LEU A 290 -4.81 15.47 6.37
C LEU A 290 -3.88 15.85 7.54
N ASN A 291 -4.37 15.65 8.76
CA ASN A 291 -3.59 15.84 9.98
C ASN A 291 -3.05 14.49 10.49
N ALA A 292 -1.74 14.26 10.29
CA ALA A 292 -1.06 13.04 10.71
C ALA A 292 -0.24 13.32 11.99
N GLY A 293 -0.84 13.09 13.15
CA GLY A 293 -0.15 13.23 14.45
C GLY A 293 0.34 14.64 14.75
N GLY A 294 -0.39 15.67 14.29
CA GLY A 294 0.00 17.08 14.40
C GLY A 294 0.86 17.60 13.25
N ILE A 295 1.28 16.75 12.31
CA ILE A 295 1.99 17.16 11.09
C ILE A 295 1.00 17.15 9.91
N PRO A 296 0.79 18.29 9.24
CA PRO A 296 -0.01 18.37 8.03
C PRO A 296 0.63 17.62 6.85
N VAL A 297 -0.19 16.90 6.08
CA VAL A 297 0.22 16.23 4.85
C VAL A 297 -0.75 16.58 3.74
N THR A 298 -0.24 16.94 2.56
CA THR A 298 -1.02 17.03 1.33
C THR A 298 -0.75 15.82 0.45
N ILE A 299 -1.76 15.36 -0.28
CA ILE A 299 -1.69 14.32 -1.31
C ILE A 299 -2.25 14.91 -2.59
N GLY A 300 -1.38 15.22 -3.55
CA GLY A 300 -1.75 15.68 -4.88
C GLY A 300 -1.57 14.56 -5.90
N ILE A 301 -2.65 14.25 -6.62
CA ILE A 301 -2.64 13.30 -7.74
C ILE A 301 -3.12 14.00 -9.00
N CYS A 302 -2.34 13.85 -10.08
CA CYS A 302 -2.72 14.30 -11.40
C CYS A 302 -2.34 13.24 -12.45
N ASN A 303 -3.32 12.80 -13.23
CA ASN A 303 -3.10 11.96 -14.41
C ASN A 303 -3.28 12.71 -15.73
N LEU A 304 -3.53 14.01 -15.67
CA LEU A 304 -3.57 14.91 -16.82
C LEU A 304 -2.15 15.42 -17.13
N GLU A 305 -2.05 16.19 -18.21
CA GLU A 305 -0.89 17.03 -18.46
C GLU A 305 -0.95 18.25 -17.52
N MET A 306 0.18 18.70 -17.04
CA MET A 306 0.28 19.81 -16.08
C MET A 306 1.38 20.72 -16.57
N ASP A 307 1.06 21.99 -16.82
CA ASP A 307 2.05 22.97 -17.24
C ASP A 307 3.05 23.21 -16.10
N GLU A 308 4.35 23.24 -16.43
CA GLU A 308 5.40 23.41 -15.41
C GLU A 308 5.23 24.75 -14.66
N ALA A 309 4.72 25.79 -15.32
CA ALA A 309 4.39 27.08 -14.66
C ALA A 309 3.27 26.97 -13.61
N ILE A 310 2.28 26.07 -13.80
CA ILE A 310 1.27 25.78 -12.78
C ILE A 310 1.95 25.07 -11.61
N ARG A 311 2.77 24.07 -11.90
CA ARG A 311 3.48 23.25 -10.91
C ARG A 311 4.44 24.08 -10.04
N GLU A 312 5.31 24.88 -10.66
CA GLU A 312 6.25 25.78 -9.98
C GLU A 312 5.50 26.78 -9.08
N SER A 313 4.49 27.48 -9.63
CA SER A 313 3.75 28.52 -8.90
C SER A 313 2.79 27.98 -7.83
N ALA A 314 2.47 26.68 -7.85
CA ALA A 314 1.68 26.01 -6.82
C ALA A 314 2.54 25.38 -5.71
N GLY A 315 3.86 25.54 -5.77
CA GLY A 315 4.78 24.86 -4.85
C GLY A 315 4.89 23.35 -5.08
N MET A 316 4.35 22.81 -6.18
CA MET A 316 4.24 21.37 -6.50
C MET A 316 5.58 20.76 -6.99
N ASN A 317 6.65 21.17 -6.31
CA ASN A 317 8.05 20.90 -6.61
C ASN A 317 8.48 19.50 -6.14
N GLY A 318 9.73 19.14 -6.42
CA GLY A 318 10.28 17.82 -6.12
C GLY A 318 9.79 16.73 -7.09
N PRO A 319 9.87 15.44 -6.71
CA PRO A 319 9.58 14.32 -7.60
C PRO A 319 8.10 14.28 -7.99
N THR A 320 7.81 13.91 -9.25
CA THR A 320 6.44 13.73 -9.75
C THR A 320 5.79 12.41 -9.32
N SER A 321 6.55 11.52 -8.69
CA SER A 321 6.09 10.24 -8.15
C SER A 321 6.88 9.89 -6.88
N GLY A 322 6.68 10.71 -5.84
CA GLY A 322 7.43 10.66 -4.59
C GLY A 322 6.85 11.65 -3.58
N TYR A 323 7.62 12.02 -2.58
CA TYR A 323 7.21 12.93 -1.52
C TYR A 323 8.28 13.98 -1.22
N VAL A 324 7.85 15.11 -0.66
CA VAL A 324 8.71 16.18 -0.15
C VAL A 324 8.40 16.37 1.34
N VAL A 325 9.42 16.36 2.18
CA VAL A 325 9.32 16.66 3.61
C VAL A 325 9.89 18.06 3.81
N HIS A 326 9.04 19.01 4.20
CA HIS A 326 9.44 20.39 4.45
C HIS A 326 9.83 20.51 5.92
N CYS A 327 11.04 21.02 6.17
CA CYS A 327 11.63 21.12 7.50
C CYS A 327 12.10 22.56 7.77
N GLU A 328 12.41 22.90 9.01
CA GLU A 328 12.78 24.27 9.42
C GLU A 328 13.96 24.88 8.64
N GLY A 329 14.96 24.07 8.29
CA GLY A 329 16.21 24.49 7.65
C GLY A 329 16.41 23.94 6.23
N GLY A 330 15.35 23.44 5.58
CA GLY A 330 15.47 22.86 4.24
C GLY A 330 14.35 21.88 3.88
N ARG A 331 14.62 20.99 2.93
CA ARG A 331 13.66 19.97 2.49
C ARG A 331 14.32 18.66 2.14
N PHE A 332 13.56 17.57 2.23
CA PHE A 332 13.98 16.24 1.79
C PHE A 332 13.02 15.75 0.69
N GLU A 333 13.57 15.31 -0.44
CA GLU A 333 12.81 14.80 -1.59
C GLU A 333 13.06 13.29 -1.73
N GLY A 334 12.03 12.47 -1.48
CA GLY A 334 12.09 11.02 -1.51
C GLY A 334 11.26 10.41 -2.63
N GLN A 335 11.81 9.41 -3.33
CA GLN A 335 11.10 8.63 -4.34
C GLN A 335 11.64 7.21 -4.45
N ARG A 336 11.05 6.38 -5.33
CA ARG A 336 11.39 4.97 -5.43
C ARG A 336 12.87 4.74 -5.75
N GLY A 337 13.62 4.25 -4.76
CA GLY A 337 15.04 3.92 -4.88
C GLY A 337 16.02 5.10 -4.89
N HIS A 338 15.57 6.33 -4.68
CA HIS A 338 16.46 7.49 -4.54
C HIS A 338 15.84 8.59 -3.68
N ALA A 339 16.66 9.26 -2.86
CA ALA A 339 16.26 10.50 -2.22
C ALA A 339 17.41 11.52 -2.18
N THR A 340 17.08 12.80 -2.03
CA THR A 340 18.04 13.90 -1.90
C THR A 340 17.55 14.89 -0.84
N ALA A 341 18.44 15.37 0.02
CA ALA A 341 18.17 16.44 0.97
C ALA A 341 18.84 17.75 0.53
N PHE A 342 18.16 18.85 0.80
CA PHE A 342 18.55 20.20 0.46
C PHE A 342 18.46 21.12 1.67
N ASP A 343 19.35 22.12 1.77
CA ASP A 343 19.23 23.23 2.72
C ASP A 343 18.21 24.29 2.27
N ALA A 344 18.09 25.37 3.04
CA ALA A 344 17.18 26.49 2.77
C ALA A 344 17.52 27.24 1.47
N GLU A 345 18.81 27.29 1.11
CA GLU A 345 19.35 27.86 -0.13
C GLU A 345 19.23 26.90 -1.33
N GLY A 346 18.67 25.70 -1.13
CA GLY A 346 18.44 24.70 -2.16
C GLY A 346 19.69 23.95 -2.62
N GLN A 347 20.80 24.02 -1.88
CA GLN A 347 22.00 23.23 -2.16
C GLN A 347 21.84 21.81 -1.64
N VAL A 348 22.42 20.83 -2.36
CA VAL A 348 22.34 19.43 -1.96
C VAL A 348 23.29 19.14 -0.80
N ILE A 349 22.74 18.69 0.32
CA ILE A 349 23.50 18.34 1.54
C ILE A 349 23.62 16.83 1.77
N ALA A 350 22.73 16.01 1.19
CA ALA A 350 22.81 14.54 1.24
C ALA A 350 22.10 13.88 0.05
N LYS A 351 22.55 12.68 -0.33
CA LYS A 351 21.90 11.82 -1.33
C LYS A 351 21.85 10.38 -0.82
N PHE A 352 20.74 9.70 -1.10
CA PHE A 352 20.45 8.33 -0.67
C PHE A 352 20.17 7.46 -1.89
N GLY A 353 20.68 6.22 -1.88
CA GLY A 353 20.62 5.32 -3.02
C GLY A 353 20.08 3.96 -2.63
N GLY A 354 18.86 3.65 -3.06
CA GLY A 354 18.25 2.34 -2.94
C GLY A 354 18.26 1.58 -4.26
N ARG A 355 17.54 0.46 -4.30
CA ARG A 355 17.19 -0.24 -5.55
C ARG A 355 15.69 -0.40 -5.73
N GLY A 356 14.87 0.43 -5.07
CA GLY A 356 13.41 0.38 -5.15
C GLY A 356 12.82 -0.95 -4.67
N GLY A 357 13.50 -1.62 -3.72
CA GLY A 357 13.16 -2.96 -3.24
C GLY A 357 13.63 -4.11 -4.15
N GLU A 358 14.72 -3.94 -4.92
CA GLU A 358 15.20 -4.94 -5.90
C GLU A 358 16.56 -5.59 -5.61
N ALA A 359 17.31 -5.22 -4.57
CA ALA A 359 18.59 -5.88 -4.28
C ALA A 359 18.96 -6.01 -2.80
N LYS A 360 19.67 -7.12 -2.51
CA LYS A 360 20.18 -7.59 -1.21
C LYS A 360 19.13 -7.86 -0.13
N GLY A 361 18.09 -7.03 -0.02
CA GLY A 361 16.81 -7.41 0.58
C GLY A 361 15.84 -7.84 -0.51
N ASN A 362 15.69 -9.14 -0.76
CA ASN A 362 14.60 -9.63 -1.61
C ASN A 362 13.33 -9.66 -0.76
N HIS A 363 12.32 -8.86 -1.12
CA HIS A 363 11.05 -8.79 -0.39
C HIS A 363 10.35 -10.16 -0.29
N GLN A 364 10.49 -11.01 -1.32
CA GLN A 364 10.03 -12.41 -1.28
C GLN A 364 10.90 -13.33 -0.41
N GLN A 365 12.18 -13.01 -0.20
CA GLN A 365 13.03 -13.72 0.77
C GLN A 365 12.61 -13.38 2.20
N ASN A 366 12.31 -12.11 2.48
CA ASN A 366 11.80 -11.68 3.79
C ASN A 366 10.50 -12.41 4.16
N PHE A 367 9.58 -12.59 3.19
CA PHE A 367 8.39 -13.43 3.34
C PHE A 367 8.74 -14.88 3.69
N ALA A 368 9.65 -15.50 2.93
CA ALA A 368 10.06 -16.88 3.12
C ALA A 368 10.77 -17.12 4.46
N ASP A 369 11.58 -16.17 4.91
CA ASP A 369 12.30 -16.24 6.18
C ASP A 369 11.33 -16.15 7.36
N ALA A 370 10.32 -15.26 7.28
CA ALA A 370 9.23 -15.17 8.27
C ALA A 370 8.37 -16.45 8.33
N ILE A 371 8.08 -17.09 7.19
CA ILE A 371 7.41 -18.40 7.13
C ILE A 371 8.26 -19.47 7.81
N ARG A 372 9.54 -19.57 7.47
CA ARG A 372 10.46 -20.60 8.02
C ARG A 372 10.68 -20.47 9.53
N ALA A 373 10.77 -19.25 10.03
CA ALA A 373 10.83 -18.97 11.46
C ALA A 373 9.46 -19.13 12.15
N ASN A 374 8.37 -19.15 11.39
CA ASN A 374 6.99 -18.98 11.87
C ASN A 374 6.86 -17.74 12.78
N ASP A 375 7.51 -16.64 12.37
CA ASP A 375 7.61 -15.40 13.13
C ASP A 375 7.18 -14.19 12.28
N PRO A 376 6.00 -13.58 12.53
CA PRO A 376 5.53 -12.41 11.79
C PRO A 376 6.34 -11.15 12.10
N LEU A 377 7.10 -11.10 13.21
CA LEU A 377 7.93 -9.94 13.57
C LEU A 377 9.15 -9.78 12.65
N LEU A 378 9.50 -10.81 11.88
CA LEU A 378 10.54 -10.72 10.85
C LEU A 378 10.07 -10.00 9.58
N LEU A 379 8.77 -9.73 9.41
CA LEU A 379 8.27 -9.05 8.22
C LEU A 379 8.64 -7.56 8.22
N ASN A 380 9.30 -7.10 7.15
CA ASN A 380 9.54 -5.67 6.93
C ASN A 380 8.26 -4.91 6.52
N ALA A 381 7.25 -5.63 6.06
CA ALA A 381 5.96 -5.09 5.62
C ALA A 381 4.81 -5.98 6.11
N PRO A 382 4.57 -6.06 7.42
CA PRO A 382 3.48 -6.88 7.95
C PRO A 382 2.14 -6.31 7.48
N ILE A 383 1.13 -7.18 7.38
CA ILE A 383 -0.21 -6.82 6.86
C ILE A 383 -0.84 -5.61 7.56
N GLN A 384 -0.52 -5.41 8.84
CA GLN A 384 -0.99 -4.30 9.66
C GLN A 384 -0.53 -2.92 9.13
N GLU A 385 0.67 -2.82 8.56
CA GLU A 385 1.15 -1.59 7.92
C GLU A 385 0.57 -1.41 6.52
N GLY A 386 0.39 -2.51 5.78
CA GLY A 386 -0.32 -2.49 4.51
C GLY A 386 -1.76 -2.00 4.63
N TYR A 387 -2.41 -2.36 5.73
CA TYR A 387 -3.72 -1.87 6.11
C TYR A 387 -3.74 -0.37 6.37
N TYR A 388 -2.85 0.15 7.24
CA TYR A 388 -2.79 1.57 7.53
C TYR A 388 -2.44 2.40 6.29
N SER A 389 -1.41 2.01 5.54
CA SER A 389 -1.02 2.71 4.30
C SER A 389 -2.08 2.66 3.20
N THR A 390 -2.85 1.56 3.10
CA THR A 390 -4.03 1.51 2.22
C THR A 390 -5.16 2.38 2.75
N GLY A 391 -5.36 2.44 4.07
CA GLY A 391 -6.45 3.17 4.70
C GLY A 391 -6.33 4.68 4.55
N TRP A 392 -5.14 5.27 4.65
CA TRP A 392 -4.92 6.69 4.32
C TRP A 392 -5.44 7.02 2.91
N CYS A 393 -5.15 6.14 1.94
CA CYS A 393 -5.63 6.24 0.56
C CYS A 393 -7.14 6.01 0.44
N ASN A 394 -7.72 5.08 1.20
CA ASN A 394 -9.16 4.85 1.22
C ASN A 394 -9.91 6.05 1.82
N LEU A 395 -9.45 6.60 2.95
CA LEU A 395 -10.07 7.78 3.59
C LEU A 395 -9.97 9.03 2.70
N ALA A 396 -8.86 9.21 1.97
CA ALA A 396 -8.73 10.25 0.95
C ALA A 396 -9.69 10.04 -0.25
N ASN A 397 -9.96 8.79 -0.65
CA ASN A 397 -10.98 8.47 -1.64
C ASN A 397 -12.40 8.78 -1.12
N VAL A 398 -12.72 8.40 0.14
CA VAL A 398 -13.99 8.73 0.79
C VAL A 398 -14.21 10.24 0.81
N GLY A 399 -13.22 11.02 1.23
CA GLY A 399 -13.33 12.49 1.23
C GLY A 399 -13.68 13.08 -0.13
N ALA A 400 -13.12 12.52 -1.22
CA ALA A 400 -13.47 12.93 -2.57
C ALA A 400 -14.89 12.49 -3.01
N GLN A 401 -15.36 11.31 -2.57
CA GLN A 401 -16.73 10.84 -2.83
C GLN A 401 -17.77 11.67 -2.06
N VAL A 402 -17.47 12.07 -0.82
CA VAL A 402 -18.26 13.02 -0.03
C VAL A 402 -18.25 14.41 -0.68
N ALA A 403 -17.10 14.91 -1.12
CA ALA A 403 -16.99 16.20 -1.82
C ALA A 403 -17.86 16.31 -3.08
N GLN A 404 -18.19 15.20 -3.73
CA GLN A 404 -19.09 15.16 -4.89
C GLN A 404 -20.58 15.21 -4.51
N GLN A 405 -20.94 14.98 -3.25
CA GLN A 405 -22.31 14.79 -2.76
C GLN A 405 -22.73 15.76 -1.64
N SER A 406 -21.79 16.51 -1.06
CA SER A 406 -22.02 17.45 0.04
C SER A 406 -21.88 18.90 -0.37
N GLU A 407 -22.31 19.81 0.51
CA GLU A 407 -21.97 21.22 0.44
C GLU A 407 -20.45 21.45 0.49
N LYS A 408 -20.04 22.61 0.00
CA LYS A 408 -18.65 22.90 -0.38
C LYS A 408 -17.97 23.74 0.68
N THR A 409 -16.73 23.40 1.02
CA THR A 409 -15.94 24.16 2.00
C THR A 409 -15.02 25.15 1.31
N LYS A 410 -14.86 26.33 1.90
CA LYS A 410 -13.93 27.35 1.40
C LYS A 410 -12.49 26.96 1.73
N ILE A 411 -11.56 27.39 0.89
CA ILE A 411 -10.13 27.06 1.06
C ILE A 411 -9.60 27.69 2.34
N GLU A 412 -10.03 28.91 2.67
CA GLU A 412 -9.62 29.66 3.84
C GLU A 412 -10.03 28.96 5.14
N ASP A 413 -11.28 28.49 5.20
CA ASP A 413 -11.83 27.75 6.36
C ASP A 413 -11.03 26.45 6.57
N ALA A 414 -10.75 25.71 5.48
CA ALA A 414 -9.96 24.48 5.51
C ALA A 414 -8.48 24.71 5.94
N VAL A 415 -7.82 25.73 5.37
CA VAL A 415 -6.45 26.12 5.71
C VAL A 415 -6.35 26.53 7.18
N SER A 416 -7.34 27.26 7.70
CA SER A 416 -7.38 27.68 9.11
C SER A 416 -7.63 26.53 10.09
N THR A 417 -8.19 25.40 9.63
CA THR A 417 -8.43 24.22 10.46
C THR A 417 -7.21 23.30 10.53
N LEU A 418 -6.37 23.31 9.48
CA LEU A 418 -5.16 22.48 9.36
C LEU A 418 -3.85 23.27 9.50
N ASP A 419 -3.90 24.54 9.88
CA ASP A 419 -2.76 25.45 10.08
C ASP A 419 -1.69 25.45 8.96
N THR A 420 -2.10 25.22 7.70
CA THR A 420 -1.17 25.00 6.57
C THR A 420 -1.54 25.82 5.34
N PRO A 421 -0.96 27.03 5.15
CA PRO A 421 -1.17 27.83 3.94
C PRO A 421 -0.79 27.13 2.63
N GLU A 422 0.18 26.22 2.67
CA GLU A 422 0.68 25.45 1.52
C GLU A 422 -0.38 24.48 0.95
N LEU A 423 -1.33 24.04 1.78
CA LEU A 423 -2.53 23.29 1.37
C LEU A 423 -3.28 24.05 0.27
N GLY A 424 -3.53 25.34 0.51
CA GLY A 424 -4.23 26.20 -0.43
C GLY A 424 -3.49 26.35 -1.76
N GLN A 425 -2.15 26.45 -1.72
CA GLN A 425 -1.32 26.58 -2.92
C GLN A 425 -1.37 25.33 -3.81
N VAL A 426 -1.19 24.14 -3.22
CA VAL A 426 -1.25 22.87 -3.95
C VAL A 426 -2.65 22.64 -4.52
N PHE A 427 -3.70 22.94 -3.73
CA PHE A 427 -5.08 22.81 -4.19
C PHE A 427 -5.41 23.77 -5.36
N GLN A 428 -5.03 25.05 -5.25
CA GLN A 428 -5.17 26.04 -6.33
C GLN A 428 -4.33 25.71 -7.57
N GLY A 429 -3.19 25.04 -7.39
CA GLY A 429 -2.43 24.42 -8.48
C GLY A 429 -3.26 23.41 -9.26
N LEU A 430 -3.87 22.46 -8.54
CA LEU A 430 -4.73 21.44 -9.16
C LEU A 430 -6.02 22.05 -9.76
N GLN A 431 -6.61 23.09 -9.16
CA GLN A 431 -7.71 23.84 -9.78
C GLN A 431 -7.31 24.43 -11.14
N ARG A 432 -6.12 25.03 -11.25
CA ARG A 432 -5.60 25.53 -12.55
C ARG A 432 -5.34 24.41 -13.56
N VAL A 433 -5.03 23.18 -13.12
CA VAL A 433 -5.00 22.01 -14.02
C VAL A 433 -6.40 21.60 -14.46
N CYS A 434 -7.43 21.71 -13.61
CA CYS A 434 -8.81 21.51 -14.04
C CYS A 434 -9.19 22.50 -15.15
N GLU A 435 -8.85 23.78 -14.99
CA GLU A 435 -9.03 24.84 -16.00
C GLU A 435 -8.24 24.58 -17.29
N GLN A 436 -6.97 24.16 -17.19
CA GLN A 436 -6.13 23.78 -18.33
C GLN A 436 -6.80 22.70 -19.20
N HIS A 437 -7.57 21.79 -18.60
CA HIS A 437 -8.28 20.69 -19.29
C HIS A 437 -9.78 20.95 -19.48
N GLY A 438 -10.20 22.22 -19.45
CA GLY A 438 -11.54 22.66 -19.85
C GLY A 438 -12.65 22.45 -18.82
N GLY A 439 -12.31 22.07 -17.58
CA GLY A 439 -13.24 22.17 -16.45
C GLY A 439 -13.27 23.58 -15.87
N ALA A 440 -14.29 23.92 -15.11
CA ALA A 440 -14.30 25.15 -14.32
C ALA A 440 -13.67 24.91 -12.94
N THR A 441 -13.12 25.96 -12.31
CA THR A 441 -12.67 25.91 -10.90
C THR A 441 -13.81 25.51 -9.93
N SER A 442 -15.08 25.73 -10.31
CA SER A 442 -16.26 25.22 -9.59
C SER A 442 -16.39 23.69 -9.59
N ASP A 443 -15.76 23.00 -10.52
CA ASP A 443 -15.93 21.56 -10.72
C ASP A 443 -14.92 20.76 -9.88
N PHE A 444 -13.81 21.39 -9.48
CA PHE A 444 -12.82 20.86 -8.54
C PHE A 444 -12.83 21.68 -7.24
N GLN A 445 -13.72 21.28 -6.32
CA GLN A 445 -13.96 21.95 -5.04
C GLN A 445 -13.74 21.00 -3.86
N LEU A 446 -13.31 21.58 -2.73
CA LEU A 446 -13.17 20.88 -1.46
C LEU A 446 -14.55 20.48 -0.91
N GLY A 447 -14.64 19.24 -0.44
CA GLY A 447 -15.74 18.78 0.41
C GLY A 447 -15.63 19.31 1.84
N PRO A 448 -16.55 18.91 2.73
CA PRO A 448 -16.47 19.19 4.16
C PRO A 448 -15.16 18.66 4.78
N MET A 449 -14.72 19.31 5.86
CA MET A 449 -13.75 18.70 6.78
C MET A 449 -14.36 17.45 7.40
N LEU A 450 -13.58 16.37 7.46
CA LEU A 450 -13.99 15.08 8.00
C LEU A 450 -13.10 14.72 9.20
N ASP A 451 -13.67 14.74 10.39
CA ASP A 451 -13.05 14.19 11.60
C ASP A 451 -13.19 12.66 11.61
N PHE A 452 -12.14 11.95 12.01
CA PHE A 452 -12.08 10.50 12.04
C PHE A 452 -11.58 9.98 13.39
N ASP A 453 -12.45 9.28 14.13
CA ASP A 453 -12.09 8.63 15.37
C ASP A 453 -11.26 7.36 15.06
N THR A 454 -9.95 7.50 15.21
CA THR A 454 -8.98 6.43 14.97
C THR A 454 -9.10 5.23 15.92
N SER A 455 -9.88 5.34 17.00
CA SER A 455 -10.07 4.25 17.99
C SER A 455 -11.20 3.29 17.63
N VAL A 456 -12.25 3.79 16.97
CA VAL A 456 -13.38 2.99 16.44
C VAL A 456 -13.40 2.90 14.90
N GLU A 457 -12.50 3.64 14.24
CA GLU A 457 -12.31 3.69 12.80
C GLU A 457 -13.54 4.17 12.02
N GLN A 458 -14.17 5.25 12.51
CA GLN A 458 -15.34 5.88 11.91
C GLN A 458 -15.16 7.39 11.82
N PHE A 459 -15.76 7.99 10.80
CA PHE A 459 -15.96 9.43 10.71
C PHE A 459 -16.98 9.91 11.74
N THR A 460 -16.79 11.13 12.23
CA THR A 460 -17.66 11.81 13.20
C THR A 460 -18.10 13.18 12.68
N GLY A 461 -19.06 13.82 13.36
CA GLY A 461 -19.64 15.10 12.92
C GLY A 461 -20.84 14.96 11.97
N GLU A 462 -21.21 16.07 11.33
CA GLU A 462 -22.46 16.19 10.56
C GLU A 462 -22.52 15.31 9.31
N THR A 463 -21.39 15.12 8.63
CA THR A 463 -21.30 14.33 7.39
C THR A 463 -20.85 12.89 7.63
N ALA A 464 -20.79 12.46 8.90
CA ALA A 464 -20.35 11.13 9.32
C ALA A 464 -21.16 10.00 8.67
N GLU A 465 -22.49 10.11 8.58
CA GLU A 465 -23.32 9.05 7.99
C GLU A 465 -22.93 8.77 6.53
N LEU A 466 -22.82 9.84 5.73
CA LEU A 466 -22.40 9.74 4.33
C LEU A 466 -20.96 9.23 4.20
N ALA A 467 -20.02 9.75 4.99
CA ALA A 467 -18.62 9.32 4.92
C ALA A 467 -18.43 7.86 5.37
N ASN A 468 -19.13 7.44 6.44
CA ASN A 468 -19.11 6.06 6.93
C ASN A 468 -19.76 5.08 5.94
N SER A 469 -20.71 5.51 5.11
CA SER A 469 -21.30 4.66 4.06
C SER A 469 -20.29 4.16 3.02
N PHE A 470 -19.11 4.81 2.89
CA PHE A 470 -18.03 4.38 2.00
C PHE A 470 -16.92 3.56 2.70
N LEU A 471 -16.96 3.40 4.03
CA LEU A 471 -15.96 2.61 4.76
C LEU A 471 -16.13 1.10 4.58
N ARG A 472 -17.29 0.64 4.08
CA ARG A 472 -17.68 -0.75 3.86
C ARG A 472 -18.57 -0.83 2.62
N ASP A 473 -18.48 -1.91 1.85
CA ASP A 473 -19.47 -2.24 0.83
C ASP A 473 -20.36 -3.38 1.36
N ASP A 474 -21.67 -3.21 1.28
CA ASP A 474 -22.66 -4.23 1.67
C ASP A 474 -23.31 -4.91 0.45
N ASN A 475 -22.91 -4.53 -0.77
CA ASN A 475 -23.50 -5.00 -2.03
C ASN A 475 -22.74 -6.17 -2.67
N TYR A 476 -21.95 -6.91 -1.88
CA TYR A 476 -21.18 -8.05 -2.37
C TYR A 476 -22.06 -9.10 -3.06
N ARG A 477 -21.55 -9.67 -4.15
CA ARG A 477 -22.24 -10.76 -4.85
C ARG A 477 -22.36 -12.00 -3.95
N LYS A 478 -23.49 -12.71 -4.07
CA LYS A 478 -23.78 -13.94 -3.31
C LYS A 478 -22.66 -14.97 -3.49
N GLY A 479 -22.08 -15.42 -2.37
CA GLY A 479 -20.94 -16.36 -2.37
C GLY A 479 -19.55 -15.72 -2.45
N PHE A 480 -19.50 -14.38 -2.52
CA PHE A 480 -18.27 -13.57 -2.54
C PHE A 480 -18.30 -12.42 -1.52
N ALA A 481 -19.16 -12.50 -0.49
CA ALA A 481 -19.12 -11.54 0.61
C ALA A 481 -17.82 -11.68 1.40
N VAL A 482 -17.18 -10.56 1.71
CA VAL A 482 -16.05 -10.53 2.64
C VAL A 482 -16.58 -10.88 4.04
N PRO A 483 -16.08 -11.94 4.70
CA PRO A 483 -16.61 -12.36 5.98
C PRO A 483 -16.12 -11.43 7.08
N GLU A 484 -17.00 -11.15 8.05
CA GLU A 484 -16.58 -10.50 9.29
C GLU A 484 -15.73 -11.48 10.11
N ILE A 485 -14.51 -11.06 10.44
CA ILE A 485 -13.58 -11.83 11.25
C ILE A 485 -13.49 -11.14 12.61
N GLU A 486 -14.08 -11.77 13.63
CA GLU A 486 -13.96 -11.32 15.03
C GLU A 486 -12.50 -10.99 15.35
N GLY A 487 -12.23 -9.73 15.65
CA GLY A 487 -10.89 -9.30 16.00
C GLY A 487 -10.48 -9.87 17.35
N THR A 488 -9.26 -10.41 17.43
CA THR A 488 -8.56 -10.39 18.71
C THR A 488 -8.44 -8.94 19.13
N LYS A 489 -8.90 -8.60 20.35
CA LYS A 489 -8.63 -7.29 20.95
C LYS A 489 -7.11 -7.11 20.99
N VAL A 490 -6.58 -6.33 20.05
CA VAL A 490 -5.17 -5.96 20.05
C VAL A 490 -4.96 -5.18 21.35
N ALA A 491 -4.18 -5.74 22.27
CA ALA A 491 -3.85 -5.04 23.49
C ALA A 491 -3.17 -3.73 23.09
N ALA A 492 -3.66 -2.61 23.64
CA ALA A 492 -2.95 -1.35 23.54
C ALA A 492 -1.63 -1.51 24.30
N GLY A 493 -0.54 -1.62 23.53
CA GLY A 493 0.84 -1.69 24.00
C GLY A 493 1.65 -0.59 23.33
#